data_AF-A0A539D5N3-F1
#
_entry.id   AF-A0A539D5N3-F1
#
_cell.length_a   1.000
_cell.length_b   1.000
_cell.length_c   1.000
_cell.angle_alpha   90.00
_cell.angle_beta   90.00
_cell.angle_gamma   90.00
#
_symmetry.space_group_name_H-M   'P 1'
#
loop_
_entity.id
_entity.type
_entity.pdbx_description
1 polymer ?
#
loop_
_entity_poly.entity_id
_entity_poly.type
_entity_poly.pdbx_seq_one_letter_code
_entity_poly.pdbx_strand_id
1 'polypeptide(L)'
;MTGWRAHLVSREVLPFYLSLLMLGGGALALDAILHLLHVVWIGRWLGIPGTLLIIGSFGYSLARRKWIKVAAPAGLMRLHERMAWAGSLLILVHAGIHFNAILAWLAVWAMLINIASGLTGKFLMKRARVRLEETRARLRTQGMSEAALEESLHWDSLTFDVVRRWRAVHYPVSLAFGVLALAHILAVFWHWRWR
;
A
#
# COMPACT_ATOMS: atom_id res chain seq x y z
N MET A 1 -1.95 25.73 -22.25
CA MET A 1 -2.64 24.71 -21.39
C MET A 1 -1.88 23.37 -21.29
N THR A 2 -0.57 23.32 -21.60
CA THR A 2 0.23 22.07 -21.64
C THR A 2 1.07 21.83 -20.37
N GLY A 3 1.36 22.86 -19.56
CA GLY A 3 2.18 22.73 -18.35
C GLY A 3 1.52 21.99 -17.17
N TRP A 4 0.19 22.06 -17.03
CA TRP A 4 -0.54 21.39 -15.94
C TRP A 4 -0.47 19.86 -16.01
N ARG A 5 -0.54 19.28 -17.22
CA ARG A 5 -0.47 17.82 -17.43
C ARG A 5 0.93 17.26 -17.15
N ALA A 6 1.98 17.99 -17.52
CA ALA A 6 3.36 17.58 -17.27
C ALA A 6 3.70 17.55 -15.77
N HIS A 7 3.15 18.47 -14.97
CA HIS A 7 3.38 18.50 -13.52
C HIS A 7 2.62 17.39 -12.78
N LEU A 8 1.39 17.07 -13.20
CA LEU A 8 0.56 15.99 -12.65
C LEU A 8 1.19 14.61 -12.83
N VAL A 9 1.65 14.29 -14.05
CA VAL A 9 2.23 12.97 -14.35
C VAL A 9 3.57 12.78 -13.64
N SER A 10 4.44 13.81 -13.62
CA SER A 10 5.78 13.73 -13.04
C SER A 10 5.83 13.77 -11.51
N ARG A 11 4.97 14.54 -10.83
CA ARG A 11 5.02 14.66 -9.36
C ARG A 11 4.10 13.69 -8.61
N GLU A 12 3.02 13.20 -9.21
CA GLU A 12 2.03 12.38 -8.51
C GLU A 12 1.99 10.93 -9.01
N VAL A 13 1.97 10.75 -10.32
CA VAL A 13 1.78 9.42 -10.93
C VAL A 13 3.10 8.65 -11.02
N LEU A 14 4.18 9.33 -11.37
CA LEU A 14 5.52 8.75 -11.46
C LEU A 14 6.02 8.12 -10.15
N PRO A 15 5.97 8.77 -8.97
CA PRO A 15 6.44 8.14 -7.73
C PRO A 15 5.59 6.92 -7.32
N PHE A 16 4.31 6.89 -7.68
CA PHE A 16 3.46 5.71 -7.47
C PHE A 16 3.99 4.51 -8.27
N TYR A 17 4.10 4.64 -9.59
CA TYR A 17 4.58 3.55 -10.44
C TYR A 17 6.04 3.21 -10.16
N LEU A 18 6.88 4.20 -9.87
CA LEU A 18 8.27 3.99 -9.50
C LEU A 18 8.38 3.13 -8.24
N SER A 19 7.54 3.35 -7.24
CA SER A 19 7.56 2.52 -6.02
C SER A 19 7.18 1.05 -6.30
N LEU A 20 6.19 0.81 -7.17
CA LEU A 20 5.82 -0.56 -7.58
C LEU A 20 6.91 -1.21 -8.43
N LEU A 21 7.52 -0.46 -9.34
CA LEU A 21 8.67 -0.92 -10.13
C LEU A 21 9.88 -1.21 -9.25
N MET A 22 10.14 -0.41 -8.22
CA MET A 22 11.18 -0.67 -7.23
C MET A 22 10.88 -1.93 -6.41
N LEU A 23 9.60 -2.20 -6.09
CA LEU A 23 9.22 -3.44 -5.43
C LEU A 23 9.54 -4.66 -6.29
N GLY A 24 9.02 -4.66 -7.52
CA GLY A 24 9.19 -5.77 -8.46
C GLY A 24 10.63 -5.94 -8.87
N GLY A 25 11.30 -4.85 -9.26
CA GLY A 25 12.71 -4.83 -9.62
C GLY A 25 13.61 -5.24 -8.45
N GLY A 26 13.31 -4.80 -7.23
CA GLY A 26 14.02 -5.24 -6.03
C GLY A 26 13.84 -6.73 -5.75
N ALA A 27 12.62 -7.25 -5.90
CA ALA A 27 12.36 -8.68 -5.75
C ALA A 27 13.11 -9.51 -6.80
N LEU A 28 13.04 -9.12 -8.07
CA LEU A 28 13.75 -9.79 -9.16
C LEU A 28 15.27 -9.71 -9.00
N ALA A 29 15.81 -8.58 -8.55
CA ALA A 29 17.24 -8.42 -8.31
C ALA A 29 17.71 -9.31 -7.15
N LEU A 30 16.96 -9.35 -6.04
CA LEU A 30 17.27 -10.23 -4.91
C LEU A 30 17.18 -11.71 -5.30
N ASP A 31 16.14 -12.10 -6.03
CA ASP A 31 15.97 -13.45 -6.54
C ASP A 31 17.14 -13.86 -7.46
N ALA A 32 17.51 -12.99 -8.41
CA ALA A 32 18.67 -13.19 -9.28
C ALA A 32 19.98 -13.35 -8.47
N ILE A 33 20.19 -12.53 -7.43
CA ILE A 33 21.35 -12.67 -6.54
C ILE A 33 21.35 -14.03 -5.83
N LEU A 34 20.21 -14.47 -5.31
CA LEU A 34 20.10 -15.79 -4.67
C LEU A 34 20.41 -16.93 -5.64
N HIS A 35 19.98 -16.80 -6.90
CA HIS A 35 20.30 -17.73 -7.99
C HIS A 35 21.79 -17.73 -8.34
N LEU A 36 22.40 -16.55 -8.50
CA LEU A 36 23.84 -16.41 -8.82
C LEU A 36 24.74 -16.97 -7.72
N LEU A 37 24.33 -16.84 -6.46
CA LEU A 37 25.05 -17.34 -5.30
C LEU A 37 24.71 -18.81 -4.96
N HIS A 38 23.85 -19.47 -5.74
CA HIS A 38 23.36 -20.84 -5.49
C HIS A 38 22.73 -21.05 -4.09
N VAL A 39 22.14 -20.01 -3.50
CA VAL A 39 21.51 -20.03 -2.16
C VAL A 39 19.99 -19.81 -2.21
N VAL A 40 19.34 -20.20 -3.30
CA VAL A 40 17.88 -20.13 -3.51
C VAL A 40 17.05 -20.78 -2.40
N TRP A 41 17.62 -21.72 -1.64
CA TRP A 41 16.95 -22.31 -0.46
C TRP A 41 16.58 -21.25 0.59
N ILE A 42 17.30 -20.13 0.67
CA ILE A 42 16.98 -19.00 1.55
C ILE A 42 15.62 -18.41 1.17
N GLY A 43 15.32 -18.29 -0.13
CA GLY A 43 14.05 -17.76 -0.63
C GLY A 43 12.83 -18.52 -0.09
N ARG A 44 12.96 -19.83 0.15
CA ARG A 44 11.91 -20.63 0.82
C ARG A 44 11.62 -20.14 2.22
N TRP A 45 12.64 -19.77 2.97
CA TRP A 45 12.49 -19.30 4.36
C TRP A 45 12.02 -17.86 4.45
N LEU A 46 12.24 -17.02 3.43
CA LEU A 46 11.83 -15.61 3.43
C LEU A 46 10.31 -15.40 3.54
N GLY A 47 9.50 -16.41 3.17
CA GLY A 47 8.05 -16.36 3.34
C GLY A 47 7.62 -16.19 4.80
N ILE A 48 8.34 -16.78 5.76
CA ILE A 48 8.03 -16.68 7.20
C ILE A 48 8.24 -15.25 7.74
N PRO A 49 9.45 -14.66 7.68
CA PRO A 49 9.65 -13.29 8.14
C PRO A 49 8.82 -12.29 7.32
N GLY A 50 8.61 -12.54 6.03
CA GLY A 50 7.70 -11.74 5.21
C GLY A 50 6.27 -11.72 5.74
N THR A 51 5.73 -12.90 6.08
CA THR A 51 4.41 -13.06 6.68
C THR A 51 4.33 -12.38 8.05
N LEU A 52 5.33 -12.55 8.92
CA LEU A 52 5.38 -11.91 10.23
C LEU A 52 5.36 -10.38 10.12
N LEU A 53 6.10 -9.81 9.17
CA LEU A 53 6.10 -8.37 8.90
C LEU A 53 4.73 -7.89 8.41
N ILE A 54 4.07 -8.63 7.52
CA ILE A 54 2.73 -8.31 7.04
C ILE A 54 1.70 -8.37 8.17
N ILE A 55 1.72 -9.43 8.99
CA ILE A 55 0.85 -9.56 10.17
C ILE A 55 1.08 -8.39 11.14
N GLY A 56 2.34 -8.09 11.46
CA GLY A 56 2.71 -6.94 12.30
C GLY A 56 2.20 -5.62 11.73
N SER A 57 2.23 -5.45 10.40
CA SER A 57 1.70 -4.26 9.72
C SER A 57 0.21 -4.02 9.99
N PHE A 58 -0.61 -5.06 10.20
CA PHE A 58 -2.03 -4.93 10.52
C PHE A 58 -2.29 -4.36 11.93
N GLY A 59 -1.28 -4.35 12.82
CA GLY A 59 -1.37 -3.70 14.13
C GLY A 59 -1.77 -2.22 14.04
N TYR A 60 -1.38 -1.53 12.95
CA TYR A 60 -1.83 -0.16 12.67
C TYR A 60 -3.35 -0.06 12.44
N SER A 61 -3.90 -0.97 11.63
CA SER A 61 -5.33 -1.01 11.33
C SER A 61 -6.17 -1.26 12.58
N LEU A 62 -5.67 -2.05 13.53
CA LEU A 62 -6.30 -2.30 14.83
C LEU A 62 -6.23 -1.07 15.75
N ALA A 63 -5.06 -0.42 15.86
CA ALA A 63 -4.91 0.82 16.63
C ALA A 63 -5.83 1.94 16.14
N ARG A 64 -6.02 2.04 14.83
CA ARG A 64 -6.94 3.03 14.20
C ARG A 64 -8.41 2.74 14.44
N ARG A 65 -8.80 1.53 14.86
CA ARG A 65 -10.16 1.16 15.28
C ARG A 65 -10.45 1.51 16.75
N LYS A 66 -9.51 2.19 17.43
CA LYS A 66 -9.54 2.52 18.87
C LYS A 66 -9.50 1.29 19.79
N TRP A 67 -9.17 0.12 19.27
CA TRP A 67 -8.99 -1.09 20.09
C TRP A 67 -7.71 -1.00 20.92
N ILE A 68 -6.78 -0.11 20.55
CA ILE A 68 -5.53 0.20 21.26
C ILE A 68 -5.36 1.73 21.24
N LYS A 69 -5.07 2.36 22.39
CA LYS A 69 -4.74 3.80 22.47
C LYS A 69 -3.30 4.01 21.98
N VAL A 70 -3.10 4.80 20.94
CA VAL A 70 -1.76 5.12 20.41
C VAL A 70 -1.52 6.62 20.34
N ALA A 71 -0.41 7.08 20.90
CA ALA A 71 -0.07 8.50 21.05
C ALA A 71 0.36 9.20 19.74
N ALA A 72 0.88 8.46 18.75
CA ALA A 72 1.45 9.03 17.51
C ALA A 72 0.89 8.37 16.22
N PRO A 73 -0.28 8.84 15.71
CA PRO A 73 -0.96 8.23 14.55
C PRO A 73 -0.14 8.24 13.24
N ALA A 74 0.69 9.27 13.05
CA ALA A 74 1.54 9.40 11.86
C ALA A 74 2.76 8.47 11.89
N GLY A 75 3.36 8.25 13.07
CA GLY A 75 4.48 7.34 13.25
C GLY A 75 4.09 5.89 12.97
N LEU A 76 2.93 5.48 13.50
CA LEU A 76 2.41 4.12 13.29
C LEU A 76 2.06 3.86 11.81
N MET A 77 1.61 4.88 11.07
CA MET A 77 1.40 4.75 9.62
C MET A 77 2.71 4.50 8.87
N ARG A 78 3.77 5.26 9.19
CA ARG A 78 5.09 5.05 8.57
C ARG A 78 5.66 3.66 8.90
N LEU A 79 5.43 3.17 10.11
CA LEU A 79 5.84 1.83 10.50
C LEU A 79 5.05 0.75 9.74
N HIS A 80 3.72 0.90 9.63
CA HIS A 80 2.88 0.02 8.81
C HIS A 80 3.40 -0.06 7.37
N GLU A 81 3.68 1.09 6.75
CA GLU A 81 4.24 1.14 5.41
C GLU A 81 5.58 0.39 5.34
N ARG A 82 6.54 0.69 6.22
CA ARG A 82 7.85 0.01 6.22
C ARG A 82 7.74 -1.49 6.37
N MET A 83 6.92 -1.96 7.31
CA MET A 83 6.69 -3.40 7.54
C MET A 83 5.98 -4.04 6.35
N ALA A 84 4.98 -3.38 5.78
CA ALA A 84 4.27 -3.87 4.61
C ALA A 84 5.19 -3.94 3.38
N TRP A 85 6.04 -2.94 3.15
CA TRP A 85 7.02 -2.91 2.06
C TRP A 85 8.07 -4.00 2.20
N ALA A 86 8.70 -4.10 3.38
CA ALA A 86 9.68 -5.15 3.65
C ALA A 86 9.06 -6.55 3.57
N GLY A 87 7.88 -6.73 4.18
CA GLY A 87 7.16 -8.01 4.13
C GLY A 87 6.79 -8.43 2.71
N SER A 88 6.27 -7.50 1.90
CA SER A 88 5.90 -7.76 0.50
C SER A 88 7.11 -8.10 -0.36
N LEU A 89 8.25 -7.43 -0.14
CA LEU A 89 9.50 -7.73 -0.84
C LEU A 89 9.96 -9.17 -0.55
N LEU A 90 9.98 -9.56 0.74
CA LEU A 90 10.36 -10.92 1.14
C LEU A 90 9.40 -11.98 0.58
N ILE A 91 8.09 -11.70 0.57
CA ILE A 91 7.08 -12.60 -0.01
C ILE A 91 7.23 -12.70 -1.53
N LEU A 92 7.57 -11.62 -2.24
CA LEU A 92 7.78 -11.67 -3.69
C LEU A 92 9.02 -12.50 -4.06
N VAL A 93 10.12 -12.37 -3.31
CA VAL A 93 11.28 -13.26 -3.48
C VAL A 93 10.90 -14.71 -3.17
N HIS A 94 10.12 -14.94 -2.11
CA HIS A 94 9.56 -16.26 -1.80
C HIS A 94 8.60 -16.79 -2.89
N ALA A 95 7.88 -15.94 -3.60
CA ALA A 95 6.97 -16.39 -4.65
C ALA A 95 7.71 -16.97 -5.86
N GLY A 96 8.97 -16.54 -6.09
CA GLY A 96 9.83 -17.04 -7.16
C GLY A 96 10.06 -18.55 -7.13
N ILE A 97 9.87 -19.22 -5.98
CA ILE A 97 10.01 -20.69 -5.89
C ILE A 97 8.71 -21.47 -6.14
N HIS A 98 7.54 -20.81 -6.28
CA HIS A 98 6.22 -21.46 -6.31
C HIS A 98 5.53 -21.47 -7.69
N PHE A 99 6.28 -21.69 -8.77
CA PHE A 99 5.79 -21.57 -10.16
C PHE A 99 4.49 -22.33 -10.48
N ASN A 100 4.26 -23.52 -9.92
CA ASN A 100 3.09 -24.36 -10.25
C ASN A 100 1.92 -24.26 -9.26
N ALA A 101 1.97 -23.37 -8.27
CA ALA A 101 0.94 -23.28 -7.24
C ALA A 101 -0.03 -22.11 -7.51
N ILE A 102 -1.20 -22.41 -8.10
CA ILE A 102 -2.23 -21.40 -8.42
C ILE A 102 -2.61 -20.57 -7.20
N LEU A 103 -2.81 -21.22 -6.04
CA LEU A 103 -3.18 -20.53 -4.80
C LEU A 103 -2.11 -19.52 -4.34
N ALA A 104 -0.82 -19.85 -4.51
CA ALA A 104 0.28 -18.94 -4.18
C ALA A 104 0.25 -17.71 -5.11
N TRP A 105 0.07 -17.92 -6.41
CA TRP A 105 -0.06 -16.83 -7.38
C TRP A 105 -1.27 -15.94 -7.10
N LEU A 106 -2.43 -16.51 -6.75
CA LEU A 106 -3.60 -15.72 -6.35
C LEU A 106 -3.31 -14.85 -5.13
N ALA A 107 -2.61 -15.37 -4.12
CA ALA A 107 -2.21 -14.60 -2.95
C ALA A 107 -1.25 -13.46 -3.31
N VAL A 108 -0.29 -13.70 -4.22
CA VAL A 108 0.63 -12.66 -4.73
C VAL A 108 -0.14 -11.57 -5.49
N TRP A 109 -1.04 -11.94 -6.40
CA TRP A 109 -1.87 -10.97 -7.13
C TRP A 109 -2.72 -10.13 -6.18
N ALA A 110 -3.38 -10.77 -5.21
CA ALA A 110 -4.15 -10.06 -4.20
C ALA A 110 -3.28 -9.13 -3.36
N MET A 111 -2.06 -9.54 -3.00
CA MET A 111 -1.10 -8.68 -2.30
C MET A 111 -0.73 -7.45 -3.13
N LEU A 112 -0.38 -7.61 -4.41
CA LEU A 112 -0.02 -6.50 -5.31
C LEU A 112 -1.18 -5.53 -5.50
N ILE A 113 -2.40 -6.04 -5.70
CA ILE A 113 -3.62 -5.22 -5.78
C ILE A 113 -3.86 -4.48 -4.46
N ASN A 114 -3.63 -5.13 -3.32
CA ASN A 114 -3.75 -4.53 -2.00
C ASN A 114 -2.76 -3.38 -1.80
N ILE A 115 -1.49 -3.57 -2.17
CA ILE A 115 -0.45 -2.52 -2.10
C ILE A 115 -0.84 -1.34 -3.01
N ALA A 116 -1.20 -1.61 -4.27
CA ALA A 116 -1.60 -0.59 -5.23
C ALA A 116 -2.83 0.20 -4.74
N SER A 117 -3.83 -0.49 -4.19
CA SER A 117 -5.03 0.13 -3.59
C SER A 117 -4.69 1.03 -2.40
N GLY A 118 -3.81 0.56 -1.50
CA GLY A 118 -3.37 1.32 -0.32
C GLY A 118 -2.60 2.58 -0.70
N LEU A 119 -1.65 2.47 -1.64
CA LEU A 119 -0.93 3.61 -2.19
C LEU A 119 -1.88 4.60 -2.87
N THR A 120 -2.82 4.11 -3.69
CA THR A 120 -3.81 4.97 -4.36
C THR A 120 -4.56 5.83 -3.34
N GLY A 121 -5.02 5.24 -2.24
CA GLY A 121 -5.66 5.99 -1.16
C GLY A 121 -4.76 7.07 -0.54
N LYS A 122 -3.49 6.75 -0.28
CA LYS A 122 -2.51 7.71 0.25
C LYS A 122 -2.29 8.89 -0.71
N PHE A 123 -2.13 8.61 -1.99
CA PHE A 123 -1.90 9.63 -3.02
C PHE A 123 -3.12 10.52 -3.21
N LEU A 124 -4.32 9.93 -3.35
CA LEU A 124 -5.56 10.70 -3.49
C LEU A 124 -5.79 11.61 -2.28
N MET A 125 -5.57 11.11 -1.05
CA MET A 125 -5.73 11.90 0.17
C MET A 125 -4.72 13.06 0.25
N LYS A 126 -3.46 12.81 -0.11
CA LYS A 126 -2.42 13.86 -0.14
C LYS A 126 -2.80 14.95 -1.14
N ARG A 127 -3.21 14.56 -2.35
CA ARG A 127 -3.61 15.48 -3.41
C ARG A 127 -4.83 16.31 -3.02
N ALA A 128 -5.87 15.66 -2.49
CA ALA A 128 -7.10 16.35 -2.09
C ALA A 128 -6.83 17.38 -0.99
N ARG A 129 -5.92 17.08 -0.05
CA ARG A 129 -5.46 18.04 0.97
C ARG A 129 -4.70 19.22 0.37
N VAL A 130 -3.69 18.97 -0.46
CA VAL A 130 -2.89 20.04 -1.08
C VAL A 130 -3.77 20.96 -1.91
N ARG A 131 -4.68 20.40 -2.71
CA ARG A 131 -5.63 21.18 -3.50
C ARG A 131 -6.53 22.05 -2.64
N LEU A 132 -7.08 21.52 -1.54
CA LEU A 132 -7.92 22.30 -0.63
C LEU A 132 -7.13 23.45 0.02
N GLU A 133 -5.88 23.20 0.41
CA GLU A 133 -4.98 24.20 0.98
C GLU A 133 -4.63 25.30 -0.04
N GLU A 134 -4.33 24.93 -1.28
CA GLU A 134 -4.07 25.86 -2.39
C GLU A 134 -5.29 26.71 -2.74
N THR A 135 -6.48 26.10 -2.85
CA THR A 135 -7.74 26.82 -3.09
C THR A 135 -7.99 27.82 -1.96
N ARG A 136 -7.83 27.39 -0.71
CA ARG A 136 -8.01 28.26 0.46
C ARG A 136 -7.01 29.42 0.49
N ALA A 137 -5.75 29.17 0.13
CA ALA A 137 -4.73 30.22 0.06
C ALA A 137 -5.05 31.25 -1.03
N ARG A 138 -5.47 30.79 -2.22
CA ARG A 138 -5.82 31.66 -3.36
C ARG A 138 -7.04 32.53 -3.07
N LEU A 139 -8.05 32.00 -2.39
CA LEU A 139 -9.26 32.76 -2.07
C LEU A 139 -8.99 33.81 -0.98
N ARG A 140 -8.10 33.50 -0.02
CA ARG A 140 -7.64 34.47 0.99
C ARG A 140 -6.86 35.62 0.36
N THR A 141 -5.99 35.35 -0.62
CA THR A 141 -5.25 36.43 -1.30
C THR A 141 -6.13 37.29 -2.20
N GLN A 142 -7.32 36.82 -2.58
CA GLN A 142 -8.32 37.58 -3.34
C GLN A 142 -9.26 38.42 -2.47
N GLY A 143 -9.10 38.40 -1.14
CA GLY A 143 -9.88 39.25 -0.23
C GLY A 143 -11.37 38.88 -0.14
N MET A 144 -11.75 37.64 -0.51
CA MET A 144 -13.14 37.19 -0.48
C MET A 144 -13.65 37.08 0.97
N SER A 145 -14.93 37.43 1.18
CA SER A 145 -15.60 37.27 2.47
C SER A 145 -15.73 35.77 2.84
N GLU A 146 -15.75 35.46 4.14
CA GLU A 146 -15.77 34.06 4.61
C GLU A 146 -16.96 33.25 4.06
N ALA A 147 -18.11 33.89 3.83
CA ALA A 147 -19.30 33.24 3.27
C ALA A 147 -19.10 32.78 1.80
N ALA A 148 -18.47 33.62 0.95
CA ALA A 148 -18.17 33.25 -0.44
C ALA A 148 -17.03 32.21 -0.52
N LEU A 149 -16.15 32.20 0.48
CA LEU A 149 -15.08 31.22 0.62
C LEU A 149 -15.65 29.82 0.91
N GLU A 150 -16.67 29.74 1.78
CA GLU A 150 -17.34 28.49 2.15
C GLU A 150 -18.12 27.87 0.97
N GLU A 151 -18.81 28.70 0.18
CA GLU A 151 -19.53 28.26 -1.02
C GLU A 151 -18.57 27.69 -2.09
N SER A 152 -17.44 28.35 -2.34
CA SER A 152 -16.48 27.86 -3.35
C SER A 152 -15.73 26.60 -2.89
N LEU A 153 -15.50 26.44 -1.58
CA LEU A 153 -14.88 25.25 -1.01
C LEU A 153 -15.85 24.07 -0.89
N HIS A 154 -17.17 24.30 -1.01
CA HIS A 154 -18.19 23.26 -0.89
C HIS A 154 -17.91 22.06 -1.81
N TRP A 155 -17.70 22.30 -3.11
CA TRP A 155 -17.43 21.23 -4.08
C TRP A 155 -16.09 20.52 -3.87
N ASP A 156 -15.05 21.27 -3.49
CA ASP A 156 -13.74 20.71 -3.16
C ASP A 156 -13.82 19.83 -1.89
N SER A 157 -14.62 20.22 -0.90
CA SER A 157 -14.88 19.44 0.32
C SER A 157 -15.70 18.17 0.08
N LEU A 158 -16.71 18.22 -0.79
CA LEU A 158 -17.46 17.03 -1.20
C LEU A 158 -16.56 16.01 -1.90
N THR A 159 -15.68 16.49 -2.80
CA THR A 159 -14.69 15.63 -3.47
C THR A 159 -13.72 15.03 -2.46
N PHE A 160 -13.25 15.83 -1.50
CA PHE A 160 -12.40 15.37 -0.41
C PHE A 160 -13.07 14.29 0.44
N ASP A 161 -14.36 14.42 0.74
CA ASP A 161 -15.11 13.43 1.51
C ASP A 161 -15.32 12.12 0.75
N VAL A 162 -15.48 12.15 -0.57
CA VAL A 162 -15.49 10.94 -1.40
C VAL A 162 -14.14 10.23 -1.31
N VAL A 163 -13.03 10.95 -1.47
CA VAL A 163 -11.68 10.37 -1.36
C VAL A 163 -11.43 9.80 0.04
N ARG A 164 -11.95 10.44 1.08
CA ARG A 164 -11.85 9.97 2.47
C ARG A 164 -12.55 8.61 2.71
N ARG A 165 -13.52 8.26 1.86
CA ARG A 165 -14.21 6.96 1.84
C ARG A 165 -13.43 5.87 1.11
N TRP A 166 -12.29 6.15 0.47
CA TRP A 166 -11.46 5.14 -0.23
C TRP A 166 -11.16 3.89 0.60
N ARG A 167 -11.10 4.05 1.93
CA ARG A 167 -10.94 2.93 2.88
C ARG A 167 -12.04 1.85 2.76
N ALA A 168 -13.25 2.21 2.36
CA ALA A 168 -14.34 1.26 2.11
C ALA A 168 -14.06 0.34 0.92
N VAL A 169 -13.24 0.79 -0.05
CA VAL A 169 -12.77 -0.02 -1.18
C VAL A 169 -11.52 -0.80 -0.80
N HIS A 170 -10.58 -0.16 -0.11
CA HIS A 170 -9.32 -0.81 0.28
C HIS A 170 -9.54 -1.99 1.23
N TYR A 171 -10.48 -1.87 2.18
CA TYR A 171 -10.69 -2.90 3.20
C TYR A 171 -11.11 -4.28 2.62
N PRO A 172 -12.10 -4.39 1.73
CA PRO A 172 -12.41 -5.65 1.03
C PRO A 172 -11.21 -6.24 0.29
N VAL A 173 -10.39 -5.41 -0.34
CA VAL A 173 -9.16 -5.85 -1.03
C VAL A 173 -8.16 -6.44 -0.03
N SER A 174 -7.94 -5.76 1.11
CA SER A 174 -7.08 -6.27 2.18
C SER A 174 -7.60 -7.57 2.77
N LEU A 175 -8.93 -7.72 2.90
CA LEU A 175 -9.56 -8.94 3.39
C LEU A 175 -9.36 -10.10 2.41
N ALA A 176 -9.59 -9.88 1.11
CA ALA A 176 -9.37 -10.88 0.07
C ALA A 176 -7.91 -11.36 0.06
N PHE A 177 -6.96 -10.43 0.15
CA PHE A 177 -5.54 -10.76 0.33
C PHE A 177 -5.31 -11.61 1.58
N GLY A 178 -5.83 -11.18 2.74
CA GLY A 178 -5.67 -11.92 4.00
C GLY A 178 -6.22 -13.34 3.95
N VAL A 179 -7.39 -13.54 3.34
CA VAL A 179 -8.01 -14.86 3.16
C VAL A 179 -7.15 -15.75 2.25
N LEU A 180 -6.71 -15.24 1.10
CA LEU A 180 -5.87 -16.01 0.16
C LEU A 180 -4.50 -16.34 0.77
N ALA A 181 -3.89 -15.39 1.48
CA ALA A 181 -2.63 -15.61 2.18
C ALA A 181 -2.78 -16.66 3.30
N LEU A 182 -3.85 -16.58 4.09
CA LEU A 182 -4.12 -17.58 5.13
C LEU A 182 -4.37 -18.97 4.53
N ALA A 183 -5.18 -19.05 3.47
CA ALA A 183 -5.41 -20.31 2.77
C ALA A 183 -4.10 -20.90 2.22
N HIS A 184 -3.22 -20.07 1.66
CA HIS A 184 -1.90 -20.49 1.21
C HIS A 184 -1.04 -21.02 2.36
N ILE A 185 -0.97 -20.30 3.47
CA ILE A 185 -0.23 -20.73 4.67
C ILE A 185 -0.76 -22.08 5.16
N LEU A 186 -2.07 -22.22 5.36
CA LEU A 186 -2.68 -23.47 5.82
C LEU A 186 -2.42 -24.63 4.86
N ALA A 187 -2.49 -24.39 3.55
CA ALA A 187 -2.16 -25.40 2.54
C ALA A 187 -0.70 -25.84 2.63
N VAL A 188 0.24 -24.90 2.81
CA VAL A 188 1.66 -25.21 3.02
C VAL A 188 1.84 -26.03 4.29
N PHE A 189 1.26 -25.61 5.42
CA PHE A 189 1.34 -26.32 6.70
C PHE A 189 0.78 -27.75 6.63
N TRP A 190 -0.33 -27.95 5.91
CA TRP A 190 -0.95 -29.26 5.71
C TRP A 190 -0.06 -30.22 4.91
N HIS A 191 0.58 -29.72 3.85
CA HIS A 191 1.48 -30.51 2.99
C HIS A 191 2.92 -30.51 3.50
N TRP A 192 3.21 -29.76 4.58
CA TRP A 192 4.52 -29.72 5.18
C TRP A 192 4.82 -31.08 5.78
N ARG A 193 5.81 -31.77 5.24
CA ARG A 193 6.27 -33.07 5.77
C ARG A 193 7.02 -32.80 7.07
N TRP A 194 6.31 -32.69 8.19
CA TRP A 194 6.82 -32.52 9.57
C TRP A 194 7.66 -33.70 10.10
N ARG A 195 8.33 -34.44 9.21
CA ARG A 195 9.19 -35.58 9.56
C ARG A 195 10.62 -35.11 9.80
#